data_AF-A0A353NFT3-F1
#
_entry.id   AF-A0A353NFT3-F1
#
_cell.length_a   1.000
_cell.length_b   1.000
_cell.length_c   1.000
_cell.angle_alpha   90.00
_cell.angle_beta   90.00
_cell.angle_gamma   90.00
#
_symmetry.space_group_name_H-M   'P 1'
#
loop_
_entity.id
_entity.type
_entity.pdbx_description
1 polymer ?
#
loop_
_entity_poly.entity_id
_entity_poly.type
_entity_poly.pdbx_seq_one_letter_code
_entity_poly.pdbx_strand_id
1 'polypeptide(L)'
;MPLIQEHPGGAMKNKYIVLFIFPLSLLVLFLLPAKSEYTRGADEKGFIGAETCKECHETQYESYAKSVHSRKAIKGPAAQDACETCHGPGAAHVEKGGGRGVDIFTFDKGVDPEARSARCLTCHERTPGMDLWDLGVHKRNDVSCDSCHDLHVGGRQKPREPEVCFDCHKDIKIDANKRSHHPILEGKIRCSSCHAPHGSLSKYMVKADDSRELCFKCHADKRGPYAWEHAPVEEDCQSCHEVHGSSHGRLLTERIPQLCQNCHDWSRHPGTPYDSTASFTSRFECLRCHSAIHGSNSPQGGGLRFVR
;
A
#
# COMPACT_ATOMS: atom_id res chain seq x y z
N MET A 1 75.48 44.88 -44.41
CA MET A 1 76.35 43.85 -45.02
C MET A 1 75.63 42.52 -44.91
N PRO A 2 75.62 41.71 -45.97
CA PRO A 2 74.53 41.70 -46.95
C PRO A 2 74.00 40.24 -47.13
N LEU A 3 73.04 39.88 -47.97
CA LEU A 3 73.04 39.82 -49.43
C LEU A 3 71.66 39.25 -49.83
N ILE A 4 70.89 39.94 -50.68
CA ILE A 4 70.79 39.76 -52.15
C ILE A 4 69.95 38.54 -52.57
N GLN A 5 68.96 38.89 -53.40
CA GLN A 5 68.08 38.16 -54.31
C GLN A 5 68.69 36.90 -54.96
N GLU A 6 67.84 35.99 -55.45
CA GLU A 6 67.76 35.66 -56.90
C GLU A 6 66.35 35.12 -57.26
N HIS A 7 65.85 35.60 -58.40
CA HIS A 7 64.75 35.09 -59.25
C HIS A 7 65.22 33.81 -60.01
N PRO A 8 64.52 33.19 -61.00
CA PRO A 8 63.32 33.54 -61.78
C PRO A 8 62.29 32.37 -61.84
N GLY A 9 61.08 32.48 -62.41
CA GLY A 9 60.58 33.34 -63.46
C GLY A 9 60.35 32.50 -64.72
N GLY A 10 59.09 32.49 -65.17
CA GLY A 10 58.69 32.24 -66.55
C GLY A 10 58.14 30.85 -66.87
N ALA A 11 57.17 30.69 -67.76
CA ALA A 11 56.42 31.68 -68.52
C ALA A 11 55.31 30.97 -69.32
N MET A 12 54.30 31.76 -69.71
CA MET A 12 53.53 31.66 -70.97
C MET A 12 52.45 30.58 -71.07
N LYS A 13 51.20 30.85 -71.49
CA LYS A 13 50.65 31.87 -72.41
C LYS A 13 49.10 31.90 -72.31
N ASN A 14 48.51 33.10 -72.39
CA ASN A 14 47.37 33.54 -73.24
C ASN A 14 46.18 32.58 -73.49
N LYS A 15 44.90 32.92 -73.49
CA LYS A 15 44.02 34.12 -73.57
C LYS A 15 42.64 33.61 -73.08
N TYR A 16 41.69 34.37 -72.53
CA TYR A 16 40.65 35.09 -73.26
C TYR A 16 39.72 35.79 -72.25
N ILE A 17 39.26 36.97 -72.65
CA ILE A 17 38.35 37.91 -72.00
C ILE A 17 36.91 37.39 -72.06
N VAL A 18 36.14 37.44 -70.97
CA VAL A 18 34.72 37.87 -70.97
C VAL A 18 34.38 38.54 -69.63
N LEU A 19 34.11 39.84 -69.69
CA LEU A 19 33.41 40.63 -68.67
C LEU A 19 31.93 40.26 -68.67
N PHE A 20 31.33 40.02 -67.49
CA PHE A 20 29.93 40.41 -67.24
C PHE A 20 29.75 40.86 -65.79
N ILE A 21 29.13 42.02 -65.68
CA ILE A 21 28.89 42.85 -64.50
C ILE A 21 27.51 42.46 -63.92
N PHE A 22 27.42 42.29 -62.59
CA PHE A 22 26.31 42.50 -61.60
C PHE A 22 24.81 42.34 -62.03
N PRO A 23 23.83 42.01 -61.13
CA PRO A 23 23.84 42.41 -59.72
C PRO A 23 23.22 41.49 -58.65
N LEU A 24 23.68 41.78 -57.42
CA LEU A 24 23.00 41.75 -56.13
C LEU A 24 21.48 42.07 -56.21
N SER A 25 20.60 41.15 -55.79
CA SER A 25 19.38 41.42 -54.98
C SER A 25 18.49 40.18 -54.83
N LEU A 26 17.72 40.17 -53.75
CA LEU A 26 16.58 39.29 -53.42
C LEU A 26 16.89 37.97 -52.69
N LEU A 27 17.21 38.15 -51.40
CA LEU A 27 16.39 37.67 -50.29
C LEU A 27 15.10 36.94 -50.71
N VAL A 28 15.14 35.60 -50.76
CA VAL A 28 13.97 34.77 -50.50
C VAL A 28 14.33 33.88 -49.32
N LEU A 29 13.91 34.37 -48.16
CA LEU A 29 13.69 33.62 -46.95
C LEU A 29 12.84 32.39 -47.31
N PHE A 30 13.48 31.26 -47.59
CA PHE A 30 12.77 29.98 -47.57
C PHE A 30 12.41 29.72 -46.10
N LEU A 31 11.21 30.17 -45.73
CA LEU A 31 10.41 29.62 -44.65
C LEU A 31 10.24 28.14 -44.93
N LEU A 32 11.26 27.36 -44.56
CA LEU A 32 11.05 25.98 -44.18
C LEU A 32 9.99 26.04 -43.07
N PRO A 33 8.90 25.25 -43.14
CA PRO A 33 8.14 25.01 -41.95
C PRO A 33 9.14 24.40 -40.97
N ALA A 34 9.39 25.10 -39.87
CA ALA A 34 9.95 24.50 -38.69
C ALA A 34 8.97 23.37 -38.31
N LYS A 35 9.22 22.17 -38.84
CA LYS A 35 8.77 20.96 -38.18
C LYS A 35 9.49 21.00 -36.86
N SER A 36 8.77 21.52 -35.87
CA SER A 36 9.01 21.36 -34.46
C SER A 36 9.80 20.07 -34.22
N GLU A 37 11.01 20.17 -33.68
CA GLU A 37 11.86 19.05 -33.25
C GLU A 37 11.26 18.29 -32.05
N TYR A 38 9.94 18.40 -31.84
CA TYR A 38 9.23 17.83 -30.69
C TYR A 38 8.97 16.33 -30.80
N THR A 39 9.34 15.69 -31.90
CA THR A 39 9.34 14.23 -31.96
C THR A 39 10.75 13.72 -31.67
N ARG A 40 11.07 13.54 -30.37
CA ARG A 40 11.78 12.31 -30.01
C ARG A 40 10.87 11.18 -30.48
N GLY A 41 11.11 10.69 -31.69
CA GLY A 41 10.21 9.80 -32.40
C GLY A 41 9.90 8.60 -31.54
N ALA A 42 8.61 8.29 -31.40
CA ALA A 42 8.17 7.08 -30.73
C ALA A 42 8.91 5.87 -31.30
N ASP A 43 9.24 4.90 -30.45
CA ASP A 43 9.81 3.64 -30.94
C ASP A 43 8.78 2.84 -31.77
N GLU A 44 9.19 1.71 -32.34
CA GLU A 44 8.31 0.85 -33.14
C GLU A 44 7.06 0.37 -32.37
N LYS A 45 7.06 0.46 -31.04
CA LYS A 45 5.96 0.07 -30.15
C LYS A 45 5.13 1.28 -29.68
N GLY A 46 5.45 2.49 -30.11
CA GLY A 46 4.75 3.72 -29.74
C GLY A 46 5.21 4.33 -28.41
N PHE A 47 6.37 3.93 -27.88
CA PHE A 47 6.91 4.46 -26.62
C PHE A 47 7.69 5.74 -26.88
N ILE A 48 7.43 6.78 -26.08
CA ILE A 48 8.00 8.13 -26.25
C ILE A 48 8.92 8.56 -25.09
N GLY A 49 9.02 7.73 -24.04
CA GLY A 49 9.92 7.94 -22.91
C GLY A 49 9.42 8.95 -21.87
N ALA A 50 9.83 8.74 -20.62
CA ALA A 50 9.33 9.50 -19.46
C ALA A 50 9.67 11.00 -19.49
N GLU A 51 10.77 11.41 -20.16
CA GLU A 51 11.12 12.83 -20.29
C GLU A 51 10.06 13.60 -21.07
N THR A 52 9.47 12.98 -22.10
CA THR A 52 8.37 13.59 -22.87
C THR A 52 7.13 13.76 -21.99
N CYS A 53 6.83 12.76 -21.14
CA CYS A 53 5.73 12.85 -20.19
C CYS A 53 5.93 13.97 -19.15
N LYS A 54 7.17 14.18 -18.69
CA LYS A 54 7.54 15.18 -17.67
C LYS A 54 7.16 16.60 -18.09
N GLU A 55 7.24 16.91 -19.38
CA GLU A 55 6.97 18.25 -19.91
C GLU A 55 5.52 18.72 -19.63
N CYS A 56 4.57 17.79 -19.50
CA CYS A 56 3.19 18.08 -19.10
C CYS A 56 2.83 17.55 -17.70
N HIS A 57 3.51 16.51 -17.21
CA HIS A 57 3.21 15.82 -15.95
C HIS A 57 4.37 15.88 -14.94
N GLU A 58 4.95 17.07 -14.76
CA GLU A 58 6.11 17.28 -13.89
C GLU A 58 5.87 16.78 -12.46
N THR A 59 4.74 17.12 -11.86
CA THR A 59 4.38 16.69 -10.49
C THR A 59 4.36 15.16 -10.34
N GLN A 60 3.76 14.46 -11.30
CA GLN A 60 3.68 12.99 -11.30
C GLN A 60 5.03 12.35 -11.56
N TYR A 61 5.84 12.94 -12.45
CA TYR A 61 7.19 12.50 -12.73
C TYR A 61 8.07 12.60 -11.47
N GLU A 62 8.06 13.74 -10.79
CA GLU A 62 8.85 13.97 -9.57
C GLU A 62 8.45 13.07 -8.41
N SER A 63 7.15 12.78 -8.27
CA SER A 63 6.68 11.88 -7.22
C SER A 63 6.99 10.42 -7.54
N TYR A 64 6.83 10.00 -8.80
CA TYR A 64 7.21 8.66 -9.27
C TYR A 64 8.73 8.42 -9.12
N ALA A 65 9.56 9.44 -9.37
CA ALA A 65 11.01 9.38 -9.18
C ALA A 65 11.43 9.08 -7.72
N LYS A 66 10.53 9.24 -6.75
CA LYS A 66 10.74 8.90 -5.33
C LYS A 66 10.20 7.52 -4.96
N SER A 67 9.45 6.86 -5.85
CA SER A 67 8.88 5.53 -5.63
C SER A 67 9.95 4.43 -5.65
N VAL A 68 9.57 3.20 -5.29
CA VAL A 68 10.46 2.03 -5.45
C VAL A 68 10.62 1.62 -6.91
N HIS A 69 9.64 1.94 -7.76
CA HIS A 69 9.59 1.52 -9.16
C HIS A 69 10.55 2.31 -10.06
N SER A 70 10.98 3.49 -9.65
CA SER A 70 11.99 4.29 -10.36
C SER A 70 13.43 4.00 -9.92
N ARG A 71 13.63 3.16 -8.90
CA ARG A 71 14.97 2.88 -8.35
C ARG A 71 15.76 1.99 -9.32
N LYS A 72 16.81 2.55 -9.92
CA LYS A 72 17.74 1.82 -10.81
C LYS A 72 18.36 0.56 -10.20
N ALA A 73 18.48 0.50 -8.86
CA ALA A 73 18.99 -0.68 -8.16
C ALA A 73 18.00 -1.87 -8.18
N ILE A 74 16.71 -1.62 -8.37
CA ILE A 74 15.67 -2.65 -8.50
C ILE A 74 15.44 -2.87 -9.98
N LYS A 75 15.91 -4.01 -10.50
CA LYS A 75 15.69 -4.38 -11.89
C LYS A 75 14.24 -4.85 -12.07
N GLY A 76 13.48 -4.15 -12.89
CA GLY A 76 12.11 -4.50 -13.25
C GLY A 76 11.63 -3.70 -14.46
N PRO A 77 10.48 -4.05 -15.07
CA PRO A 77 9.99 -3.38 -16.27
C PRO A 77 9.82 -1.86 -16.11
N ALA A 78 9.38 -1.43 -14.92
CA ALA A 78 9.23 -0.01 -14.58
C ALA A 78 10.56 0.76 -14.59
N ALA A 79 11.70 0.10 -14.36
CA ALA A 79 13.00 0.75 -14.47
C ALA A 79 13.46 0.94 -15.92
N GLN A 80 12.81 0.28 -16.89
CA GLN A 80 13.12 0.35 -18.31
C GLN A 80 12.20 1.36 -19.01
N ASP A 81 10.88 1.13 -18.95
CA ASP A 81 9.90 1.91 -19.72
C ASP A 81 9.16 2.95 -18.85
N ALA A 82 9.52 3.08 -17.57
CA ALA A 82 9.06 4.10 -16.64
C ALA A 82 7.52 4.25 -16.63
N CYS A 83 7.01 5.42 -17.04
CA CYS A 83 5.58 5.72 -17.06
C CYS A 83 4.79 4.73 -17.91
N GLU A 84 5.35 4.37 -19.06
CA GLU A 84 4.66 3.60 -20.11
C GLU A 84 4.55 2.11 -19.74
N THR A 85 5.29 1.64 -18.73
CA THR A 85 5.09 0.30 -18.14
C THR A 85 3.68 0.12 -17.58
N CYS A 86 3.14 1.15 -16.91
CA CYS A 86 1.81 1.08 -16.29
C CYS A 86 0.73 1.72 -17.16
N HIS A 87 1.09 2.80 -17.87
CA HIS A 87 0.16 3.61 -18.66
C HIS A 87 0.04 3.15 -20.14
N GLY A 88 0.95 2.28 -20.60
CA GLY A 88 1.05 1.88 -21.99
C GLY A 88 1.75 2.91 -22.88
N PRO A 89 1.84 2.66 -24.20
CA PRO A 89 2.52 3.53 -25.15
C PRO A 89 1.89 4.93 -25.21
N GLY A 90 2.70 5.97 -25.06
CA GLY A 90 2.23 7.36 -24.95
C GLY A 90 2.10 8.12 -26.28
N ALA A 91 2.58 7.57 -27.40
CA ALA A 91 2.63 8.30 -28.68
C ALA A 91 1.27 8.87 -29.11
N ALA A 92 0.23 8.03 -29.16
CA ALA A 92 -1.10 8.45 -29.61
C ALA A 92 -1.71 9.51 -28.69
N HIS A 93 -1.45 9.44 -27.38
CA HIS A 93 -1.89 10.43 -26.42
C HIS A 93 -1.26 11.80 -26.70
N VAL A 94 0.05 11.85 -26.91
CA VAL A 94 0.77 13.10 -27.19
C VAL A 94 0.42 13.66 -28.57
N GLU A 95 0.31 12.81 -29.59
CA GLU A 95 -0.07 13.23 -30.96
C GLU A 95 -1.46 13.88 -31.01
N LYS A 96 -2.40 13.42 -30.17
CA LYS A 96 -3.75 13.98 -30.07
C LYS A 96 -3.83 15.22 -29.16
N GLY A 97 -2.70 15.70 -28.65
CA GLY A 97 -2.62 16.90 -27.80
C GLY A 97 -2.85 16.65 -26.30
N GLY A 98 -2.84 15.38 -25.88
CA GLY A 98 -3.06 14.97 -24.49
C GLY A 98 -4.49 15.19 -23.99
N GLY A 99 -4.67 15.04 -22.67
CA GLY A 99 -5.95 15.23 -22.00
C GLY A 99 -6.53 13.96 -21.37
N ARG A 100 -7.50 14.14 -20.47
CA ARG A 100 -8.12 13.04 -19.73
C ARG A 100 -8.95 12.16 -20.68
N GLY A 101 -8.64 10.85 -20.69
CA GLY A 101 -9.33 9.88 -21.54
C GLY A 101 -8.84 9.81 -22.99
N VAL A 102 -7.73 10.48 -23.32
CA VAL A 102 -7.15 10.46 -24.67
C VAL A 102 -6.10 9.37 -24.76
N ASP A 103 -6.44 8.22 -25.34
CA ASP A 103 -5.51 7.18 -25.84
C ASP A 103 -4.29 6.82 -24.97
N ILE A 104 -4.47 6.81 -23.64
CA ILE A 104 -3.51 6.31 -22.67
C ILE A 104 -4.27 5.67 -21.50
N PHE A 105 -3.71 4.61 -20.91
CA PHE A 105 -4.34 3.97 -19.77
C PHE A 105 -4.24 4.86 -18.53
N THR A 106 -5.33 4.98 -17.78
CA THR A 106 -5.36 5.72 -16.51
C THR A 106 -5.88 4.84 -15.38
N PHE A 107 -5.58 5.24 -14.15
CA PHE A 107 -6.10 4.60 -12.93
C PHE A 107 -7.32 5.36 -12.39
N ASP A 108 -8.09 5.98 -13.29
CA ASP A 108 -9.29 6.71 -12.90
C ASP A 108 -10.37 5.76 -12.37
N LYS A 109 -11.22 6.26 -11.46
CA LYS A 109 -12.34 5.49 -10.89
C LYS A 109 -13.35 4.95 -11.92
N GLY A 110 -13.37 5.53 -13.12
CA GLY A 110 -14.23 5.06 -14.22
C GLY A 110 -13.64 3.88 -15.00
N VAL A 111 -12.38 3.52 -14.75
CA VAL A 111 -11.75 2.33 -15.32
C VAL A 111 -12.03 1.14 -14.41
N ASP A 112 -12.39 0.03 -15.04
CA ASP A 112 -12.68 -1.22 -14.37
C ASP A 112 -11.59 -1.60 -13.34
N PRO A 113 -11.94 -1.91 -12.08
CA PRO A 113 -10.96 -2.22 -11.03
C PRO A 113 -10.10 -3.46 -11.30
N GLU A 114 -10.62 -4.45 -12.02
CA GLU A 114 -9.85 -5.61 -12.44
C GLU A 114 -8.81 -5.21 -13.50
N ALA A 115 -9.18 -4.40 -14.49
CA ALA A 115 -8.24 -3.84 -15.46
C ALA A 115 -7.14 -2.99 -14.80
N ARG A 116 -7.48 -2.17 -13.79
CA ARG A 116 -6.49 -1.41 -13.00
C ARG A 116 -5.53 -2.33 -12.24
N SER A 117 -6.04 -3.36 -11.58
CA SER A 117 -5.23 -4.34 -10.85
C SER A 117 -4.36 -5.19 -11.79
N ALA A 118 -4.88 -5.55 -12.97
CA ALA A 118 -4.18 -6.34 -13.96
C ALA A 118 -2.87 -5.68 -14.40
N ARG A 119 -2.79 -4.34 -14.46
CA ARG A 119 -1.54 -3.61 -14.72
C ARG A 119 -0.44 -4.00 -13.74
N CYS A 120 -0.77 -4.04 -12.46
CA CYS A 120 0.17 -4.42 -11.41
C CYS A 120 0.48 -5.92 -11.48
N LEU A 121 -0.55 -6.75 -11.65
CA LEU A 121 -0.45 -8.20 -11.62
C LEU A 121 0.38 -8.78 -12.79
N THR A 122 0.51 -8.06 -13.91
CA THR A 122 1.45 -8.46 -14.98
C THR A 122 2.87 -8.77 -14.47
N CYS A 123 3.29 -8.11 -13.39
CA CYS A 123 4.58 -8.31 -12.74
C CYS A 123 4.44 -8.83 -11.29
N HIS A 124 3.37 -8.43 -10.58
CA HIS A 124 3.21 -8.70 -9.15
C HIS A 124 2.41 -9.96 -8.82
N GLU A 125 1.86 -10.69 -9.79
CA GLU A 125 1.07 -11.91 -9.56
C GLU A 125 1.81 -12.93 -8.69
N ARG A 126 3.13 -13.08 -8.87
CA ARG A 126 3.96 -14.06 -8.15
C ARG A 126 4.78 -13.46 -7.01
N THR A 127 4.40 -12.27 -6.54
CA THR A 127 5.11 -11.64 -5.42
C THR A 127 4.63 -12.21 -4.08
N PRO A 128 5.50 -12.27 -3.05
CA PRO A 128 5.14 -12.84 -1.77
C PRO A 128 3.86 -12.22 -1.19
N GLY A 129 2.88 -13.06 -0.86
CA GLY A 129 1.60 -12.63 -0.31
C GLY A 129 0.51 -12.35 -1.35
N MET A 130 0.76 -12.58 -2.64
CA MET A 130 -0.26 -12.48 -3.70
C MET A 130 -0.93 -13.82 -4.05
N ASP A 131 -0.47 -14.92 -3.45
CA ASP A 131 -0.92 -16.28 -3.76
C ASP A 131 -2.44 -16.48 -3.59
N LEU A 132 -3.07 -15.67 -2.75
CA LEU A 132 -4.49 -15.76 -2.40
C LEU A 132 -5.29 -14.51 -2.79
N TRP A 133 -4.72 -13.64 -3.63
CA TRP A 133 -5.39 -12.41 -4.09
C TRP A 133 -6.76 -12.70 -4.70
N ASP A 134 -6.83 -13.74 -5.52
CA ASP A 134 -8.05 -14.12 -6.21
C ASP A 134 -9.18 -14.58 -5.28
N LEU A 135 -8.84 -15.03 -4.08
CA LEU A 135 -9.78 -15.47 -3.04
C LEU A 135 -10.08 -14.37 -2.01
N GLY A 136 -9.23 -13.33 -1.96
CA GLY A 136 -9.30 -12.22 -1.01
C GLY A 136 -10.62 -11.44 -1.11
N VAL A 137 -11.09 -10.92 0.03
CA VAL A 137 -12.35 -10.15 0.06
C VAL A 137 -12.20 -8.81 -0.68
N HIS A 138 -11.00 -8.22 -0.72
CA HIS A 138 -10.77 -6.97 -1.43
C HIS A 138 -10.99 -7.13 -2.93
N LYS A 139 -10.38 -8.14 -3.57
CA LYS A 139 -10.62 -8.42 -4.98
C LYS A 139 -12.11 -8.70 -5.26
N ARG A 140 -12.75 -9.52 -4.41
CA ARG A 140 -14.18 -9.87 -4.55
C ARG A 140 -15.15 -8.70 -4.35
N ASN A 141 -14.67 -7.58 -3.83
CA ASN A 141 -15.44 -6.34 -3.68
C ASN A 141 -14.87 -5.22 -4.57
N ASP A 142 -14.24 -5.58 -5.68
CA ASP A 142 -13.74 -4.66 -6.72
C ASP A 142 -12.73 -3.60 -6.20
N VAL A 143 -12.00 -3.93 -5.12
CA VAL A 143 -10.91 -3.08 -4.62
C VAL A 143 -9.67 -3.34 -5.45
N SER A 144 -9.20 -2.31 -6.16
CA SER A 144 -8.00 -2.38 -6.97
C SER A 144 -6.73 -2.06 -6.20
N CYS A 145 -5.58 -2.52 -6.70
CA CYS A 145 -4.28 -2.28 -6.06
C CYS A 145 -4.01 -0.80 -5.81
N ASP A 146 -4.35 0.07 -6.78
CA ASP A 146 -4.14 1.52 -6.72
C ASP A 146 -5.07 2.24 -5.73
N SER A 147 -6.15 1.59 -5.28
CA SER A 147 -7.01 2.14 -4.22
C SER A 147 -6.30 2.19 -2.87
N CYS A 148 -5.30 1.32 -2.67
CA CYS A 148 -4.42 1.36 -1.50
C CYS A 148 -3.03 1.85 -1.85
N HIS A 149 -2.47 1.44 -2.99
CA HIS A 149 -1.08 1.68 -3.41
C HIS A 149 -0.94 2.80 -4.46
N ASP A 150 -0.49 3.97 -4.02
CA ASP A 150 -0.27 5.12 -4.89
C ASP A 150 1.23 5.32 -5.18
N LEU A 151 1.60 5.33 -6.46
CA LEU A 151 2.97 5.54 -6.94
C LEU A 151 3.31 7.03 -7.15
N HIS A 152 2.32 7.92 -7.12
CA HIS A 152 2.43 9.36 -7.38
C HIS A 152 2.39 10.23 -6.12
N VAL A 153 2.46 9.65 -4.92
CA VAL A 153 2.55 10.41 -3.64
C VAL A 153 3.98 10.62 -3.12
N GLY A 154 4.96 9.97 -3.77
CA GLY A 154 6.40 10.09 -3.50
C GLY A 154 6.87 9.44 -2.20
N GLY A 155 7.85 8.53 -2.27
CA GLY A 155 8.43 7.81 -1.12
C GLY A 155 7.74 6.46 -0.83
N ARG A 156 7.93 5.91 0.39
CA ARG A 156 7.02 4.87 0.91
C ARG A 156 5.64 5.51 1.06
N GLN A 157 4.57 4.78 0.75
CA GLN A 157 3.20 5.28 0.86
C GLN A 157 3.00 6.17 2.09
N LYS A 158 2.65 7.43 1.84
CA LYS A 158 2.63 8.48 2.87
C LYS A 158 1.47 8.42 3.86
N PRO A 159 0.28 7.85 3.58
CA PRO A 159 -0.65 7.61 4.67
C PRO A 159 -0.05 6.54 5.58
N ARG A 160 -0.14 6.70 6.90
CA ARG A 160 0.13 5.55 7.77
C ARG A 160 -0.94 4.50 7.41
N GLU A 161 -0.57 3.25 7.59
CA GLU A 161 -1.41 2.12 7.18
C GLU A 161 -2.86 2.19 7.70
N PRO A 162 -3.13 2.60 8.96
CA PRO A 162 -4.50 2.68 9.45
C PRO A 162 -5.39 3.63 8.65
N GLU A 163 -4.87 4.76 8.17
CA GLU A 163 -5.63 5.79 7.46
C GLU A 163 -6.19 5.25 6.15
N VAL A 164 -5.40 4.50 5.37
CA VAL A 164 -5.88 3.86 4.13
C VAL A 164 -6.99 2.87 4.44
N CYS A 165 -6.83 2.07 5.50
CA CYS A 165 -7.85 1.10 5.90
C CYS A 165 -9.15 1.80 6.35
N PHE A 166 -9.03 2.88 7.14
CA PHE A 166 -10.15 3.59 7.75
C PHE A 166 -11.01 4.39 6.77
N ASP A 167 -10.52 4.67 5.56
CA ASP A 167 -11.32 5.30 4.51
C ASP A 167 -12.57 4.46 4.18
N CYS A 168 -12.44 3.13 4.23
CA CYS A 168 -13.53 2.17 4.05
C CYS A 168 -14.00 1.54 5.37
N HIS A 169 -13.08 1.09 6.23
CA HIS A 169 -13.36 0.43 7.51
C HIS A 169 -13.61 1.42 8.65
N LYS A 170 -14.69 2.19 8.51
CA LYS A 170 -15.06 3.28 9.44
C LYS A 170 -15.53 2.77 10.81
N ASP A 171 -16.13 1.60 10.85
CA ASP A 171 -16.46 0.85 12.07
C ASP A 171 -15.21 0.55 12.89
N ILE A 172 -14.17 0.01 12.25
CA ILE A 172 -12.89 -0.29 12.90
C ILE A 172 -12.19 1.00 13.34
N LYS A 173 -12.34 2.10 12.58
CA LYS A 173 -11.86 3.42 13.01
C LYS A 173 -12.52 3.84 14.32
N ILE A 174 -13.83 3.64 14.46
CA ILE A 174 -14.56 3.96 15.69
C ILE A 174 -14.03 3.09 16.84
N ASP A 175 -13.88 1.79 16.61
CA ASP A 175 -13.40 0.85 17.63
C ASP A 175 -12.00 1.17 18.11
N ALA A 176 -11.08 1.46 17.18
CA ALA A 176 -9.71 1.85 17.50
C ALA A 176 -9.63 3.15 18.32
N ASN A 177 -10.67 3.99 18.31
CA ASN A 177 -10.76 5.21 19.12
C ASN A 177 -11.46 5.00 20.48
N LYS A 178 -11.96 3.79 20.77
CA LYS A 178 -12.56 3.50 22.08
C LYS A 178 -11.50 3.50 23.18
N ARG A 179 -11.94 3.57 24.44
CA ARG A 179 -11.06 3.69 25.62
C ARG A 179 -9.99 2.59 25.69
N SER A 180 -10.36 1.35 25.38
CA SER A 180 -9.43 0.22 25.30
C SER A 180 -9.32 -0.18 23.84
N HIS A 181 -8.12 -0.21 23.30
CA HIS A 181 -7.84 -0.69 21.95
C HIS A 181 -6.43 -1.28 21.90
N HIS A 182 -6.18 -2.07 20.86
CA HIS A 182 -4.84 -2.44 20.46
C HIS A 182 -4.08 -1.20 19.94
N PRO A 183 -2.78 -1.00 20.24
CA PRO A 183 -2.10 0.28 20.03
C PRO A 183 -1.72 0.59 18.56
N ILE A 184 -2.73 0.61 17.70
CA ILE A 184 -2.68 0.88 16.27
C ILE A 184 -2.55 2.40 16.03
N LEU A 185 -3.31 3.22 16.75
CA LEU A 185 -3.26 4.68 16.63
C LEU A 185 -1.90 5.21 17.11
N GLU A 186 -1.36 4.63 18.16
CA GLU A 186 -0.02 4.91 18.68
C GLU A 186 1.10 4.38 17.76
N GLY A 187 0.76 3.57 16.75
CA GLY A 187 1.70 3.04 15.77
C GLY A 187 2.64 1.96 16.30
N LYS A 188 2.31 1.32 17.43
CA LYS A 188 3.10 0.22 18.00
C LYS A 188 2.87 -1.09 17.26
N ILE A 189 1.68 -1.26 16.69
CA ILE A 189 1.29 -2.36 15.82
C ILE A 189 0.52 -1.80 14.62
N ARG A 190 0.23 -2.66 13.64
CA ARG A 190 -0.45 -2.27 12.40
C ARG A 190 -1.53 -3.27 12.03
N CYS A 191 -2.48 -2.87 11.19
CA CYS A 191 -3.56 -3.73 10.71
C CYS A 191 -3.00 -5.02 10.08
N SER A 192 -1.95 -4.90 9.27
CA SER A 192 -1.21 -5.97 8.60
C SER A 192 -0.33 -6.83 9.52
N SER A 193 -0.26 -6.49 10.80
CA SER A 193 0.28 -7.41 11.82
C SER A 193 -0.70 -8.55 12.08
N CYS A 194 -1.99 -8.29 11.92
CA CYS A 194 -3.07 -9.26 12.12
C CYS A 194 -3.70 -9.73 10.81
N HIS A 195 -3.89 -8.85 9.83
CA HIS A 195 -4.59 -9.15 8.58
C HIS A 195 -3.64 -9.31 7.38
N ALA A 196 -4.10 -10.07 6.39
CA ALA A 196 -3.51 -10.21 5.06
C ALA A 196 -4.40 -9.49 4.04
N PRO A 197 -4.15 -8.21 3.73
CA PRO A 197 -5.01 -7.43 2.83
C PRO A 197 -5.04 -7.96 1.39
N HIS A 198 -4.06 -8.78 1.01
CA HIS A 198 -4.01 -9.47 -0.28
C HIS A 198 -4.69 -10.85 -0.25
N GLY A 199 -5.36 -11.21 0.84
CA GLY A 199 -6.06 -12.49 1.00
C GLY A 199 -5.36 -13.46 1.95
N SER A 200 -6.17 -14.25 2.66
CA SER A 200 -5.76 -15.47 3.36
C SER A 200 -6.90 -16.49 3.32
N LEU A 201 -6.58 -17.74 3.66
CA LEU A 201 -7.60 -18.81 3.76
C LEU A 201 -8.39 -18.75 5.06
N SER A 202 -7.93 -17.99 6.05
CA SER A 202 -8.60 -17.88 7.33
C SER A 202 -9.73 -16.86 7.32
N LYS A 203 -10.66 -17.03 8.26
CA LYS A 203 -11.79 -16.12 8.44
C LYS A 203 -11.27 -14.69 8.65
N TYR A 204 -11.94 -13.71 8.03
CA TYR A 204 -11.60 -12.29 8.10
C TYR A 204 -10.18 -11.93 7.60
N MET A 205 -9.59 -12.78 6.76
CA MET A 205 -8.26 -12.60 6.17
C MET A 205 -7.15 -12.41 7.21
N VAL A 206 -7.12 -13.24 8.25
CA VAL A 206 -6.11 -13.18 9.32
C VAL A 206 -4.79 -13.83 8.88
N LYS A 207 -3.66 -13.34 9.41
CA LYS A 207 -2.29 -13.86 9.16
C LYS A 207 -1.94 -15.07 10.04
N ALA A 208 -2.87 -16.00 10.16
CA ALA A 208 -2.73 -17.27 10.83
C ALA A 208 -3.87 -18.18 10.38
N ASP A 209 -3.77 -19.47 10.67
CA ASP A 209 -4.79 -20.46 10.34
C ASP A 209 -6.08 -20.21 11.15
N ASP A 210 -5.94 -19.77 12.40
CA ASP A 210 -7.03 -19.32 13.27
C ASP A 210 -6.66 -18.04 14.05
N SER A 211 -7.67 -17.42 14.67
CA SER A 211 -7.51 -16.19 15.46
C SER A 211 -6.66 -16.39 16.72
N ARG A 212 -6.74 -17.58 17.34
CA ARG A 212 -6.05 -17.91 18.59
C ARG A 212 -4.53 -17.97 18.39
N GLU A 213 -4.08 -18.66 17.35
CA GLU A 213 -2.66 -18.71 16.97
C GLU A 213 -2.12 -17.33 16.61
N LEU A 214 -2.93 -16.45 16.01
CA LEU A 214 -2.53 -15.06 15.81
C LEU A 214 -2.28 -14.35 17.14
N CYS A 215 -3.20 -14.47 18.11
CA CYS A 215 -3.06 -13.84 19.41
C CYS A 215 -1.77 -14.27 20.12
N PHE A 216 -1.42 -15.56 20.06
CA PHE A 216 -0.24 -16.11 20.72
C PHE A 216 1.10 -15.67 20.13
N LYS A 217 1.12 -15.07 18.93
CA LYS A 217 2.36 -14.47 18.39
C LYS A 217 2.87 -13.32 19.26
N CYS A 218 1.98 -12.66 20.01
CA CYS A 218 2.30 -11.59 20.95
C CYS A 218 1.97 -11.97 22.40
N HIS A 219 0.86 -12.67 22.62
CA HIS A 219 0.38 -13.12 23.93
C HIS A 219 0.77 -14.57 24.20
N ALA A 220 2.04 -14.91 23.96
CA ALA A 220 2.55 -16.27 24.11
C ALA A 220 2.36 -16.82 25.53
N ASP A 221 2.32 -15.93 26.53
CA ASP A 221 2.09 -16.27 27.92
C ASP A 221 0.68 -16.82 28.18
N LYS A 222 -0.24 -16.76 27.20
CA LYS A 222 -1.64 -17.25 27.25
C LYS A 222 -1.88 -18.55 26.48
N ARG A 223 -0.85 -19.12 25.83
CA ARG A 223 -0.99 -20.25 24.90
C ARG A 223 -1.30 -21.61 25.53
N GLY A 224 -1.02 -21.77 26.82
CA GLY A 224 -1.05 -23.09 27.44
C GLY A 224 0.01 -24.05 26.86
N PRO A 225 -0.08 -25.36 27.15
CA PRO A 225 -1.12 -25.96 27.98
C PRO A 225 -0.96 -25.56 29.44
N TYR A 226 -2.09 -25.33 30.11
CA TYR A 226 -2.10 -25.12 31.56
C TYR A 226 -2.58 -26.39 32.26
N ALA A 227 -2.15 -26.62 33.50
CA ALA A 227 -2.69 -27.70 34.32
C ALA A 227 -4.19 -27.54 34.57
N TRP A 228 -4.66 -26.28 34.62
CA TRP A 228 -6.06 -25.90 34.75
C TRP A 228 -6.38 -24.83 33.71
N GLU A 229 -7.07 -25.21 32.65
CA GLU A 229 -7.44 -24.31 31.55
C GLU A 229 -8.83 -23.71 31.77
N HIS A 230 -9.03 -22.49 31.25
CA HIS A 230 -10.35 -21.88 31.18
C HIS A 230 -10.90 -22.11 29.78
N ALA A 231 -11.90 -22.98 29.63
CA ALA A 231 -12.33 -23.50 28.33
C ALA A 231 -12.53 -22.42 27.23
N PRO A 232 -13.17 -21.27 27.48
CA PRO A 232 -13.31 -20.21 26.47
C PRO A 232 -11.99 -19.67 25.90
N VAL A 233 -10.88 -19.76 26.66
CA VAL A 233 -9.56 -19.26 26.25
C VAL A 233 -8.87 -20.23 25.29
N GLU A 234 -9.10 -21.53 25.46
CA GLU A 234 -8.60 -22.56 24.54
C GLU A 234 -9.37 -22.56 23.20
N GLU A 235 -10.64 -22.17 23.24
CA GLU A 235 -11.52 -22.19 22.07
C GLU A 235 -11.40 -20.92 21.22
N ASP A 236 -11.69 -19.75 21.79
CA ASP A 236 -11.68 -18.47 21.07
C ASP A 236 -11.53 -17.29 22.02
N CYS A 237 -10.42 -16.55 21.86
CA CYS A 237 -10.15 -15.33 22.62
C CYS A 237 -11.25 -14.27 22.45
N GLN A 238 -11.94 -14.27 21.30
CA GLN A 238 -12.97 -13.28 20.97
C GLN A 238 -14.30 -13.52 21.69
N SER A 239 -14.46 -14.67 22.36
CA SER A 239 -15.59 -14.92 23.27
C SER A 239 -15.69 -13.86 24.38
N CYS A 240 -14.53 -13.33 24.81
CA CYS A 240 -14.40 -12.33 25.86
C CYS A 240 -13.78 -11.03 25.38
N HIS A 241 -13.05 -11.02 24.26
CA HIS A 241 -12.31 -9.85 23.78
C HIS A 241 -12.83 -9.28 22.44
N GLU A 242 -13.12 -7.99 22.43
CA GLU A 242 -13.31 -7.18 21.22
C GLU A 242 -11.96 -6.64 20.73
N VAL A 243 -11.42 -7.25 19.67
CA VAL A 243 -10.01 -7.10 19.28
C VAL A 243 -9.68 -5.72 18.70
N HIS A 244 -10.64 -5.00 18.13
CA HIS A 244 -10.39 -3.69 17.54
C HIS A 244 -10.54 -2.56 18.56
N GLY A 245 -11.45 -2.72 19.53
CA GLY A 245 -11.56 -1.83 20.65
C GLY A 245 -12.88 -1.94 21.41
N SER A 246 -12.82 -1.68 22.70
CA SER A 246 -13.97 -1.74 23.62
C SER A 246 -14.05 -0.51 24.51
N SER A 247 -15.30 -0.16 24.86
CA SER A 247 -15.60 0.79 25.93
C SER A 247 -15.24 0.23 27.31
N HIS A 248 -15.12 -1.09 27.43
CA HIS A 248 -14.68 -1.79 28.63
C HIS A 248 -13.16 -1.95 28.64
N GLY A 249 -12.56 -1.99 29.83
CA GLY A 249 -11.11 -2.14 29.97
C GLY A 249 -10.64 -3.50 29.47
N ARG A 250 -9.37 -3.59 29.04
CA ARG A 250 -8.74 -4.82 28.53
C ARG A 250 -9.49 -5.45 27.35
N LEU A 251 -10.08 -4.62 26.49
CA LEU A 251 -10.76 -5.06 25.28
C LEU A 251 -11.95 -5.98 25.57
N LEU A 252 -12.59 -5.95 26.74
CA LEU A 252 -13.64 -6.91 27.05
C LEU A 252 -14.94 -6.63 26.27
N THR A 253 -15.65 -7.67 25.83
CA THR A 253 -16.97 -7.54 25.19
C THR A 253 -18.02 -6.97 26.15
N GLU A 254 -17.89 -7.29 27.44
CA GLU A 254 -18.75 -6.80 28.52
C GLU A 254 -17.96 -6.42 29.78
N ARG A 255 -18.62 -5.72 30.69
CA ARG A 255 -18.04 -5.40 32.01
C ARG A 255 -18.18 -6.60 32.95
N ILE A 256 -17.20 -6.76 33.84
CA ILE A 256 -17.31 -7.64 35.02
C ILE A 256 -18.32 -7.00 36.00
N PRO A 257 -19.22 -7.79 36.62
CA PRO A 257 -19.30 -9.26 36.65
C PRO A 257 -20.08 -9.93 35.50
N GLN A 258 -20.82 -9.16 34.69
CA GLN A 258 -21.75 -9.69 33.69
C GLN A 258 -21.07 -10.66 32.71
N LEU A 259 -19.87 -10.31 32.23
CA LEU A 259 -19.08 -11.18 31.35
C LEU A 259 -18.94 -12.61 31.89
N CYS A 260 -18.68 -12.75 33.20
CA CYS A 260 -18.53 -14.05 33.84
C CYS A 260 -19.89 -14.74 34.03
N GLN A 261 -20.92 -13.97 34.39
CA GLN A 261 -22.28 -14.49 34.64
C GLN A 261 -22.99 -14.99 33.37
N ASN A 262 -22.50 -14.62 32.18
CA ASN A 262 -23.03 -15.13 30.91
C ASN A 262 -22.77 -16.64 30.74
N CYS A 263 -21.78 -17.20 31.44
CA CYS A 263 -21.47 -18.63 31.42
C CYS A 263 -21.52 -19.27 32.82
N HIS A 264 -21.29 -18.48 33.88
CA HIS A 264 -21.36 -18.94 35.27
C HIS A 264 -22.69 -18.49 35.90
N ASP A 265 -23.74 -19.26 35.68
CA ASP A 265 -25.12 -18.97 36.11
C ASP A 265 -25.55 -19.80 37.34
N TRP A 266 -24.59 -20.41 38.03
CA TRP A 266 -24.85 -21.31 39.17
C TRP A 266 -25.65 -20.63 40.30
N SER A 267 -26.52 -21.41 40.96
CA SER A 267 -27.33 -20.93 42.08
C SER A 267 -26.48 -20.30 43.21
N ARG A 268 -26.76 -19.03 43.55
CA ARG A 268 -25.97 -18.18 44.49
C ARG A 268 -24.75 -17.55 43.81
N HIS A 269 -23.53 -17.77 44.31
CA HIS A 269 -22.34 -17.18 43.69
C HIS A 269 -21.90 -18.03 42.49
N PRO A 270 -21.71 -17.44 41.28
CA PRO A 270 -21.94 -16.04 40.92
C PRO A 270 -23.32 -15.75 40.28
N GLY A 271 -24.22 -16.72 40.12
CA GLY A 271 -25.50 -16.55 39.39
C GLY A 271 -26.59 -15.66 40.04
N THR A 272 -26.41 -15.15 41.26
CA THR A 272 -27.29 -14.12 41.83
C THR A 272 -26.98 -12.75 41.24
N PRO A 273 -27.96 -12.01 40.72
CA PRO A 273 -27.77 -10.64 40.27
C PRO A 273 -27.19 -9.78 41.40
N TYR A 274 -26.06 -9.12 41.13
CA TYR A 274 -25.44 -8.20 42.07
C TYR A 274 -26.12 -6.84 41.97
N ASP A 275 -27.02 -6.54 42.91
CA ASP A 275 -27.66 -5.22 43.04
C ASP A 275 -26.84 -4.26 43.92
N SER A 276 -27.32 -3.03 44.10
CA SER A 276 -26.66 -2.01 44.92
C SER A 276 -26.55 -2.34 46.42
N THR A 277 -27.19 -3.41 46.88
CA THR A 277 -27.20 -3.85 48.28
C THR A 277 -26.30 -5.05 48.55
N ALA A 278 -25.86 -5.76 47.51
CA ALA A 278 -24.88 -6.82 47.64
C ALA A 278 -23.48 -6.24 47.98
N SER A 279 -22.73 -6.90 48.87
CA SER A 279 -21.32 -6.54 49.12
C SER A 279 -20.44 -6.62 47.86
N PHE A 280 -20.93 -7.28 46.81
CA PHE A 280 -20.26 -7.52 45.53
C PHE A 280 -20.53 -6.45 44.45
N THR A 281 -20.60 -5.18 44.85
CA THR A 281 -20.92 -4.03 43.97
C THR A 281 -19.71 -3.43 43.26
N SER A 282 -18.50 -3.93 43.51
CA SER A 282 -17.27 -3.34 42.97
C SER A 282 -16.86 -3.96 41.63
N ARG A 283 -16.36 -3.11 40.73
CA ARG A 283 -16.02 -3.41 39.32
C ARG A 283 -14.98 -4.54 39.09
N PHE A 284 -14.43 -5.15 40.14
CA PHE A 284 -13.30 -6.09 40.06
C PHE A 284 -13.42 -7.30 41.00
N GLU A 285 -14.58 -7.59 41.56
CA GLU A 285 -14.69 -8.56 42.67
C GLU A 285 -14.42 -10.01 42.28
N CYS A 286 -14.83 -10.45 41.08
CA CYS A 286 -14.55 -11.79 40.60
C CYS A 286 -13.02 -12.05 40.56
N LEU A 287 -12.26 -11.10 40.01
CA LEU A 287 -10.83 -11.23 39.77
C LEU A 287 -9.96 -11.10 41.03
N ARG A 288 -10.52 -10.63 42.15
CA ARG A 288 -9.80 -10.59 43.44
C ARG A 288 -9.52 -12.00 43.97
N CYS A 289 -10.45 -12.92 43.74
CA CYS A 289 -10.33 -14.32 44.14
C CYS A 289 -10.02 -15.24 42.96
N HIS A 290 -10.54 -14.93 41.77
CA HIS A 290 -10.35 -15.68 40.52
C HIS A 290 -9.42 -14.92 39.58
N SER A 291 -8.15 -14.79 39.96
CA SER A 291 -7.17 -13.99 39.20
C SER A 291 -6.63 -14.71 37.95
N ALA A 292 -6.65 -16.04 37.92
CA ALA A 292 -6.08 -16.87 36.85
C ALA A 292 -7.08 -17.23 35.73
N ILE A 293 -7.81 -16.22 35.21
CA ILE A 293 -8.88 -16.40 34.19
C ILE A 293 -8.42 -16.93 32.82
N HIS A 294 -7.10 -16.94 32.56
CA HIS A 294 -6.54 -17.48 31.31
C HIS A 294 -5.93 -18.87 31.48
N GLY A 295 -6.07 -19.48 32.67
CA GLY A 295 -5.46 -20.75 33.01
C GLY A 295 -4.35 -20.64 34.06
N SER A 296 -4.04 -21.77 34.70
CA SER A 296 -3.08 -21.85 35.82
C SER A 296 -2.34 -23.18 35.86
N ASN A 297 -1.04 -23.12 36.16
CA ASN A 297 -0.19 -24.29 36.46
C ASN A 297 -0.04 -24.56 37.96
N SER A 298 -0.84 -23.91 38.80
CA SER A 298 -0.73 -24.08 40.25
C SER A 298 -1.17 -25.48 40.68
N PRO A 299 -0.35 -26.18 41.51
CA PRO A 299 -0.68 -27.52 42.01
C PRO A 299 -1.81 -27.53 43.07
N GLN A 300 -2.18 -26.37 43.63
CA GLN A 300 -3.27 -26.26 44.60
C GLN A 300 -4.54 -25.71 43.95
N GLY A 301 -5.71 -26.06 44.50
CA GLY A 301 -7.07 -25.82 44.00
C GLY A 301 -7.49 -24.39 43.67
N GLY A 302 -6.57 -23.44 43.54
CA GLY A 302 -6.79 -22.19 42.81
C GLY A 302 -7.10 -22.40 41.32
N GLY A 303 -6.73 -23.57 40.76
CA GLY A 303 -7.18 -24.01 39.43
C GLY A 303 -8.53 -24.75 39.42
N LEU A 304 -8.90 -25.37 40.54
CA LEU A 304 -10.17 -26.12 40.69
C LEU A 304 -11.41 -25.23 40.69
N ARG A 305 -11.26 -23.91 40.84
CA ARG A 305 -12.39 -22.96 40.71
C ARG A 305 -12.74 -22.61 39.27
N PHE A 306 -12.01 -23.13 38.29
CA PHE A 306 -12.29 -22.97 36.85
C PHE A 306 -12.93 -24.23 36.24
N VAL A 307 -13.14 -25.28 37.03
CA VAL A 307 -13.72 -26.53 36.56
C VAL A 307 -15.20 -26.56 36.93
N ARG A 308 -16.04 -26.22 35.94
CA ARG A 308 -17.51 -26.34 35.85
C ARG A 308 -18.33 -25.79 37.01
#